data_AF-A0A1F0MUL1-F1
#
_entry.id   AF-A0A1F0MUL1-F1
#
_cell.length_a   1.000
_cell.length_b   1.000
_cell.length_c   1.000
_cell.angle_alpha   90.00
_cell.angle_beta   90.00
_cell.angle_gamma   90.00
#
_symmetry.space_group_name_H-M   'P 1'
#
loop_
_entity.id
_entity.type
_entity.pdbx_description
1 polymer ?
#
loop_
_entity_poly.entity_id
_entity_poly.type
_entity_poly.pdbx_seq_one_letter_code
_entity_poly.pdbx_strand_id
1 'polypeptide(L)'
;MIPPEIDMADLEGQLAADGIAFGTENPVNAPLEAAMRDALDAAPSVDQGHTGLVVLEHTPAHVPDLRDVAQDLLLAGDFDTVIVRTPQVALAVSDTLDRASIDAGQRAMVAEPDYLQGVIAFAEAADSFHMPWLPLALAAAIVFGVVTGATVWAVRGRM
;
A
#
# COMPACT_ATOMS: atom_id res chain seq x y z
N MET A 1 -20.47 5.03 8.92
CA MET A 1 -21.36 4.01 9.50
C MET A 1 -21.07 2.72 8.76
N ILE A 2 -21.23 1.53 9.36
CA ILE A 2 -21.00 0.29 8.60
C ILE A 2 -22.20 -0.01 7.68
N PRO A 3 -21.98 -0.26 6.36
CA PRO A 3 -23.05 -0.66 5.45
C PRO A 3 -23.69 -1.99 5.89
N PRO A 4 -25.03 -2.11 5.87
CA PRO A 4 -25.73 -3.30 6.38
C PRO A 4 -25.44 -4.59 5.59
N GLU A 5 -24.99 -4.47 4.36
CA GLU A 5 -24.58 -5.59 3.51
C GLU A 5 -23.19 -6.16 3.85
N ILE A 6 -22.41 -5.49 4.70
CA ILE A 6 -21.08 -5.92 5.13
C ILE A 6 -21.17 -6.65 6.47
N ASP A 7 -20.80 -7.93 6.48
CA ASP A 7 -20.66 -8.72 7.71
C ASP A 7 -19.26 -8.52 8.30
N MET A 8 -19.15 -7.61 9.27
CA MET A 8 -17.87 -7.30 9.93
C MET A 8 -17.29 -8.50 10.66
N ALA A 9 -18.12 -9.34 11.29
CA ALA A 9 -17.62 -10.47 12.07
C ALA A 9 -17.00 -11.53 11.16
N ASP A 10 -17.57 -11.71 9.96
CA ASP A 10 -17.00 -12.58 8.93
C ASP A 10 -15.69 -12.02 8.38
N LEU A 11 -15.65 -10.73 8.03
CA LEU A 11 -14.41 -10.07 7.56
C LEU A 11 -13.29 -10.14 8.60
N GLU A 12 -13.58 -9.88 9.87
CA GLU A 12 -12.63 -10.00 10.98
C GLU A 12 -12.09 -11.43 11.09
N GLY A 13 -12.98 -12.43 11.00
CA GLY A 13 -12.61 -13.84 11.07
C GLY A 13 -11.69 -14.28 9.92
N GLN A 14 -11.99 -13.83 8.70
CA GLN A 14 -11.17 -14.10 7.52
C GLN A 14 -9.81 -13.40 7.63
N LEU A 15 -9.79 -12.09 7.96
CA LEU A 15 -8.54 -11.36 8.16
C LEU A 15 -7.66 -11.98 9.23
N ALA A 16 -8.23 -12.43 10.35
CA ALA A 16 -7.46 -13.09 11.40
C ALA A 16 -6.88 -14.46 10.98
N ALA A 17 -7.47 -15.11 9.98
CA ALA A 17 -7.00 -16.41 9.49
C ALA A 17 -5.76 -16.27 8.60
N ASP A 18 -5.75 -15.33 7.66
CA ASP A 18 -4.66 -15.19 6.69
C ASP A 18 -4.40 -13.79 6.13
N GLY A 19 -5.05 -12.76 6.70
CA GLY A 19 -4.87 -11.36 6.30
C GLY A 19 -5.66 -10.93 5.07
N ILE A 20 -6.47 -11.83 4.47
CA ILE A 20 -7.34 -11.49 3.33
C ILE A 20 -8.78 -11.81 3.68
N ALA A 21 -9.69 -10.95 3.25
CA ALA A 21 -11.12 -11.16 3.44
C ALA A 21 -11.90 -10.78 2.19
N PHE A 22 -12.94 -11.56 1.91
CA PHE A 22 -13.88 -11.29 0.83
C PHE A 22 -15.27 -11.04 1.41
N GLY A 23 -15.97 -10.04 0.88
CA GLY A 23 -17.33 -9.70 1.33
C GLY A 23 -18.40 -10.72 0.95
N THR A 24 -18.07 -11.73 0.15
CA THR A 24 -18.99 -12.78 -0.29
C THR A 24 -18.24 -14.11 -0.45
N GLU A 25 -18.97 -15.22 -0.30
CA GLU A 25 -18.46 -16.55 -0.65
C GLU A 25 -18.57 -16.79 -2.17
N ASN A 26 -17.55 -16.37 -2.93
CA ASN A 26 -17.46 -16.63 -4.36
C ASN A 26 -16.37 -17.69 -4.65
N PRO A 27 -16.64 -18.75 -5.44
CA PRO A 27 -15.64 -19.77 -5.77
C PRO A 27 -14.35 -19.24 -6.42
N VAL A 28 -14.39 -18.05 -7.02
CA VAL A 28 -13.23 -17.38 -7.61
C VAL A 28 -12.29 -16.79 -6.54
N ASN A 29 -12.76 -16.59 -5.31
CA ASN A 29 -11.98 -15.96 -4.25
C ASN A 29 -10.81 -16.85 -3.80
N ALA A 30 -11.04 -18.15 -3.59
CA ALA A 30 -10.02 -19.07 -3.10
C ALA A 30 -8.70 -19.10 -3.92
N PRO A 31 -8.70 -19.19 -5.26
CA PRO A 31 -7.46 -19.09 -6.02
C PRO A 31 -6.85 -17.67 -6.04
N LEU A 32 -7.68 -16.63 -5.88
CA LEU A 32 -7.24 -15.23 -5.88
C LEU A 32 -6.58 -14.83 -4.55
N GLU A 33 -7.12 -15.32 -3.44
CA GLU A 33 -6.65 -15.14 -2.06
C GLU A 33 -5.18 -15.52 -1.91
N ALA A 34 -4.81 -16.74 -2.32
CA ALA A 34 -3.43 -17.20 -2.23
C ALA A 34 -2.47 -16.29 -3.02
N ALA A 35 -2.86 -15.87 -4.22
CA ALA A 35 -2.03 -15.00 -5.06
C ALA A 35 -1.91 -13.58 -4.49
N MET A 36 -2.99 -13.03 -3.92
CA MET A 36 -2.98 -11.72 -3.27
C MET A 36 -2.11 -11.70 -2.02
N ARG A 37 -2.15 -12.78 -1.22
CA ARG A 37 -1.32 -12.91 -0.03
C ARG A 37 0.16 -12.94 -0.43
N ASP A 38 0.50 -13.76 -1.41
CA ASP A 38 1.87 -13.84 -1.92
C ASP A 38 2.34 -12.48 -2.48
N ALA A 39 1.44 -11.69 -3.09
CA ALA A 39 1.77 -10.34 -3.57
C ALA A 39 1.99 -9.33 -2.44
N LEU A 40 1.20 -9.40 -1.35
CA LEU A 40 1.40 -8.56 -0.17
C LEU A 40 2.69 -8.94 0.58
N ASP A 41 2.98 -10.23 0.72
CA ASP A 41 4.21 -10.71 1.36
C ASP A 41 5.47 -10.40 0.52
N ALA A 42 5.34 -10.38 -0.81
CA ALA A 42 6.42 -10.05 -1.72
C ALA A 42 6.62 -8.53 -1.88
N ALA A 43 5.65 -7.72 -1.48
CA ALA A 43 5.74 -6.27 -1.56
C ALA A 43 6.90 -5.78 -0.66
N PRO A 44 7.88 -5.07 -1.22
CA PRO A 44 8.97 -4.54 -0.43
C PRO A 44 8.43 -3.38 0.41
N SER A 45 8.48 -3.49 1.73
CA SER A 45 8.99 -2.38 2.54
C SER A 45 9.15 -2.76 4.00
N VAL A 46 10.20 -2.20 4.57
CA VAL A 46 10.62 -2.30 5.96
C VAL A 46 9.64 -1.56 6.90
N ASP A 47 8.58 -0.92 6.37
CA ASP A 47 7.69 0.00 7.09
C ASP A 47 6.17 -0.15 6.78
N GLN A 48 5.74 -1.04 5.87
CA GLN A 48 4.31 -1.25 5.59
C GLN A 48 3.59 -2.06 6.68
N GLY A 49 4.34 -2.71 7.57
CA GLY A 49 3.77 -3.46 8.69
C GLY A 49 2.87 -4.62 8.24
N HIS A 50 2.06 -5.15 9.16
CA HIS A 50 1.09 -6.18 8.82
C HIS A 50 -0.09 -5.55 8.07
N THR A 51 -0.33 -5.98 6.83
CA THR A 51 -1.37 -5.43 5.95
C THR A 51 -2.52 -6.41 5.78
N GLY A 52 -3.73 -5.95 6.10
CA GLY A 52 -4.98 -6.66 5.81
C GLY A 52 -5.60 -6.17 4.51
N LEU A 53 -6.12 -7.08 3.69
CA LEU A 53 -6.79 -6.78 2.43
C LEU A 53 -8.24 -7.29 2.43
N VAL A 54 -9.18 -6.39 2.19
CA VAL A 54 -10.60 -6.69 2.06
C VAL A 54 -11.03 -6.43 0.63
N VAL A 55 -11.67 -7.41 0.01
CA VAL A 55 -12.21 -7.32 -1.35
C VAL A 55 -13.73 -7.43 -1.30
N LEU A 56 -14.40 -6.37 -1.74
CA LEU A 56 -15.86 -6.30 -1.80
C LEU A 56 -16.33 -6.29 -3.25
N GLU A 57 -17.33 -7.11 -3.59
CA GLU A 57 -17.86 -7.19 -4.96
C GLU A 57 -18.63 -5.93 -5.40
N HIS A 58 -19.12 -5.14 -4.44
CA HIS A 58 -19.94 -3.97 -4.68
C HIS A 58 -19.34 -2.75 -3.99
N THR A 59 -19.44 -1.58 -4.63
CA THR A 59 -19.14 -0.31 -3.98
C THR A 59 -20.42 0.22 -3.30
N PRO A 60 -20.42 0.43 -1.97
CA PRO A 60 -21.55 1.03 -1.28
C PRO A 60 -21.88 2.42 -1.83
N ALA A 61 -23.15 2.82 -1.71
CA ALA A 61 -23.60 4.13 -2.21
C ALA A 61 -22.90 5.31 -1.51
N HIS A 62 -22.52 5.13 -0.24
CA HIS A 62 -21.81 6.14 0.54
C HIS A 62 -20.36 5.71 0.78
N VAL A 63 -19.47 6.04 -0.16
CA VAL A 63 -18.05 5.68 -0.12
C VAL A 63 -17.34 5.95 1.21
N PRO A 64 -17.61 7.05 1.95
CA PRO A 64 -17.00 7.28 3.26
C PRO A 64 -17.22 6.15 4.27
N ASP A 65 -18.30 5.37 4.15
CA ASP A 65 -18.58 4.23 5.03
C ASP A 65 -17.53 3.11 4.90
N LEU A 66 -16.84 3.01 3.75
CA LEU A 66 -15.71 2.07 3.57
C LEU A 66 -14.51 2.45 4.44
N ARG A 67 -14.36 3.73 4.80
CA ARG A 67 -13.33 4.17 5.73
C ARG A 67 -13.59 3.66 7.12
N ASP A 68 -14.85 3.70 7.54
CA ASP A 68 -15.24 3.20 8.86
C ASP A 68 -15.07 1.69 8.93
N VAL A 69 -15.40 0.95 7.87
CA VAL A 69 -15.08 -0.49 7.76
C VAL A 69 -13.57 -0.73 7.92
N ALA A 70 -12.73 -0.05 7.14
CA ALA A 70 -11.28 -0.21 7.24
C ALA A 70 -10.73 0.15 8.62
N GLN A 71 -11.26 1.21 9.23
CA GLN A 71 -10.86 1.68 10.55
C GLN A 71 -11.25 0.69 11.65
N ASP A 72 -12.48 0.17 11.61
CA ASP A 72 -12.97 -0.79 12.60
C ASP A 72 -12.18 -2.11 12.51
N LEU A 73 -11.86 -2.58 11.29
CA LEU A 73 -11.03 -3.77 11.08
C LEU A 73 -9.58 -3.56 11.56
N LEU A 74 -9.00 -2.38 11.31
CA LEU A 74 -7.65 -2.04 11.79
C LEU A 74 -7.61 -2.03 13.32
N LEU A 75 -8.65 -1.50 13.97
CA LEU A 75 -8.74 -1.44 15.43
C LEU A 75 -9.04 -2.81 16.09
N ALA A 76 -9.69 -3.72 15.36
CA ALA A 76 -10.06 -5.05 15.86
C ALA A 76 -8.94 -6.09 15.67
N GLY A 77 -8.11 -5.93 14.63
CA GLY A 77 -7.02 -6.84 14.29
C GLY A 77 -5.64 -6.35 14.73
N ASP A 78 -4.61 -7.12 14.35
CA ASP A 78 -3.19 -6.78 14.57
C ASP A 78 -2.57 -6.27 13.26
N PHE A 79 -3.24 -5.31 12.62
CA PHE A 79 -2.83 -4.74 11.33
C PHE A 79 -2.33 -3.31 11.49
N ASP A 80 -1.22 -3.00 10.84
CA ASP A 80 -0.73 -1.62 10.71
C ASP A 80 -1.43 -0.88 9.57
N THR A 81 -1.92 -1.63 8.57
CA THR A 81 -2.62 -1.11 7.40
C THR A 81 -3.79 -2.02 7.02
N VAL A 82 -4.97 -1.46 6.78
CA VAL A 82 -6.11 -2.18 6.20
C VAL A 82 -6.53 -1.52 4.91
N ILE A 83 -6.57 -2.30 3.84
CA ILE A 83 -6.96 -1.89 2.49
C ILE A 83 -8.32 -2.50 2.16
N VAL A 84 -9.26 -1.69 1.68
CA VAL A 84 -10.56 -2.11 1.18
C VAL A 84 -10.64 -1.79 -0.32
N ARG A 85 -10.72 -2.84 -1.14
CA ARG A 85 -10.91 -2.75 -2.59
C ARG A 85 -12.35 -3.12 -2.96
N THR A 86 -13.04 -2.18 -3.60
CA THR A 86 -14.31 -2.42 -4.31
C THR A 86 -14.04 -2.30 -5.82
N PRO A 87 -15.00 -2.54 -6.75
CA PRO A 87 -14.70 -2.38 -8.18
C PRO A 87 -14.36 -0.93 -8.58
N GLN A 88 -14.97 0.07 -7.94
CA GLN A 88 -14.82 1.48 -8.32
C GLN A 88 -13.90 2.28 -7.40
N VAL A 89 -13.54 1.76 -6.23
CA VAL A 89 -12.78 2.48 -5.21
C VAL A 89 -11.73 1.57 -4.60
N ALA A 90 -10.59 2.14 -4.23
CA ALA A 90 -9.67 1.57 -3.28
C ALA A 90 -9.53 2.55 -2.12
N LEU A 91 -9.64 2.05 -0.90
CA LEU A 91 -9.46 2.83 0.33
C LEU A 91 -8.48 2.09 1.24
N ALA A 92 -7.71 2.83 2.02
CA ALA A 92 -6.78 2.29 2.98
C ALA A 92 -6.71 3.19 4.20
N VAL A 93 -6.58 2.57 5.36
CA VAL A 93 -6.29 3.20 6.65
C VAL A 93 -5.00 2.56 7.16
N SER A 94 -4.09 3.38 7.68
CA SER A 94 -2.79 2.92 8.13
C SER A 94 -2.30 3.77 9.30
N ASP A 95 -1.61 3.13 10.25
CA ASP A 95 -0.91 3.76 11.35
C ASP A 95 0.56 4.07 11.02
N THR A 96 1.11 3.45 9.97
CA THR A 96 2.52 3.59 9.56
C THR A 96 2.69 4.43 8.29
N LEU A 97 1.81 4.29 7.31
CA LEU A 97 1.92 5.00 6.03
C LEU A 97 1.50 6.46 6.16
N ASP A 98 2.29 7.35 5.55
CA ASP A 98 1.90 8.74 5.45
C ASP A 98 0.73 8.96 4.47
N ARG A 99 0.11 10.13 4.57
CA ARG A 99 -1.07 10.46 3.78
C ARG A 99 -0.80 10.41 2.26
N ALA A 100 0.39 10.82 1.83
CA ALA A 100 0.74 10.87 0.42
C ALA A 100 0.91 9.47 -0.17
N SER A 101 1.53 8.56 0.58
CA SER A 101 1.72 7.15 0.24
C SER A 101 0.39 6.43 0.10
N ILE A 102 -0.53 6.63 1.06
CA ILE A 102 -1.89 6.09 0.99
C ILE A 102 -2.62 6.59 -0.26
N ASP A 103 -2.62 7.90 -0.51
CA ASP A 103 -3.34 8.49 -1.65
C ASP A 103 -2.72 8.08 -3.00
N ALA A 104 -1.41 7.79 -3.04
CA ALA A 104 -0.74 7.24 -4.21
C ALA A 104 -1.10 5.78 -4.46
N GLY A 105 -1.01 4.95 -3.42
CA GLY A 105 -1.40 3.54 -3.49
C GLY A 105 -2.85 3.35 -3.93
N GLN A 106 -3.79 4.08 -3.31
CA GLN A 106 -5.22 3.99 -3.66
C GLN A 106 -5.48 4.32 -5.15
N ARG A 107 -4.80 5.35 -5.66
CA ARG A 107 -4.95 5.77 -7.06
C ARG A 107 -4.35 4.75 -8.03
N ALA A 108 -3.23 4.15 -7.68
CA ALA A 108 -2.61 3.10 -8.48
C ALA A 108 -3.48 1.83 -8.51
N MET A 109 -3.96 1.39 -7.35
CA MET A 109 -4.80 0.19 -7.22
C MET A 109 -6.11 0.29 -8.00
N VAL A 110 -6.83 1.42 -7.89
CA VAL A 110 -8.13 1.57 -8.57
C VAL A 110 -8.00 1.67 -10.09
N ALA A 111 -6.83 2.10 -10.59
CA ALA A 111 -6.55 2.18 -12.02
C ALA A 111 -6.35 0.80 -12.67
N GLU A 112 -6.04 -0.22 -11.86
CA GLU A 112 -5.86 -1.58 -12.33
C GLU A 112 -7.18 -2.38 -12.32
N PRO A 113 -7.62 -2.92 -13.48
CA PRO A 113 -8.78 -3.79 -13.55
C PRO A 113 -8.53 -5.16 -12.91
N ASP A 114 -7.29 -5.63 -12.98
CA ASP A 114 -6.85 -6.87 -12.35
C ASP A 114 -6.55 -6.59 -10.88
N TYR A 115 -7.24 -7.28 -9.97
CA TYR A 115 -7.15 -6.98 -8.55
C TYR A 115 -5.78 -7.34 -7.98
N LEU A 116 -5.15 -8.40 -8.47
CA LEU A 116 -3.81 -8.79 -8.05
C LEU A 116 -2.79 -7.74 -8.48
N GLN A 117 -2.85 -7.28 -9.74
CA GLN A 117 -2.00 -6.17 -10.21
C GLN A 117 -2.27 -4.88 -9.44
N GLY A 118 -3.52 -4.62 -9.06
CA GLY A 118 -3.89 -3.47 -8.22
C GLY A 118 -3.24 -3.49 -6.84
N VAL A 119 -3.14 -4.66 -6.21
CA VAL A 119 -2.44 -4.84 -4.91
C VAL A 119 -0.94 -4.54 -5.06
N ILE A 120 -0.30 -5.06 -6.10
CA ILE A 120 1.12 -4.80 -6.39
C ILE A 120 1.32 -3.30 -6.65
N ALA A 121 0.47 -2.70 -7.49
CA ALA A 121 0.54 -1.29 -7.83
C ALA A 121 0.32 -0.38 -6.61
N PHE A 122 -0.53 -0.77 -5.66
CA PHE A 122 -0.66 -0.06 -4.37
C PHE A 122 0.67 -0.03 -3.64
N ALA A 123 1.28 -1.20 -3.44
CA ALA A 123 2.47 -1.33 -2.63
C ALA A 123 3.65 -0.58 -3.24
N GLU A 124 3.86 -0.69 -4.55
CA GLU A 124 4.89 0.06 -5.27
C GLU A 124 4.68 1.58 -5.19
N ALA A 125 3.45 2.05 -5.34
CA ALA A 125 3.14 3.48 -5.28
C ALA A 125 3.23 4.04 -3.85
N ALA A 126 2.84 3.27 -2.84
CA ALA A 126 2.98 3.64 -1.44
C ALA A 126 4.46 3.72 -1.01
N ASP A 127 5.30 2.80 -1.50
CA ASP A 127 6.75 2.82 -1.23
C ASP A 127 7.50 3.91 -2.01
N SER A 128 6.95 4.42 -3.11
CA SER A 128 7.63 5.42 -3.97
C SER A 128 8.06 6.71 -3.25
N PHE A 129 7.47 7.04 -2.10
CA PHE A 129 7.84 8.19 -1.26
C PHE A 129 8.94 7.88 -0.24
N HIS A 130 9.26 6.61 -0.01
CA HIS A 130 10.34 6.13 0.86
C HIS A 130 11.70 6.10 0.12
N MET A 131 11.88 6.98 -0.88
CA MET A 131 13.15 7.15 -1.59
C MET A 131 14.27 7.35 -0.57
N PRO A 132 15.35 6.54 -0.56
CA PRO A 132 16.41 6.65 0.44
C PRO A 132 17.27 7.88 0.12
N TRP A 133 16.80 9.04 0.60
CA TRP A 133 17.44 10.33 0.36
C TRP A 133 18.87 10.38 0.88
N LEU A 134 19.18 9.63 1.94
CA LEU A 134 20.50 9.62 2.56
C LEU A 134 21.61 9.08 1.64
N PRO A 135 21.53 7.85 1.07
CA PRO A 135 22.53 7.38 0.11
C PRO A 135 22.53 8.21 -1.18
N LEU A 136 21.38 8.70 -1.64
CA LEU A 136 21.32 9.56 -2.83
C LEU A 136 22.02 10.91 -2.60
N ALA A 137 21.77 11.55 -1.46
CA ALA A 137 22.44 12.79 -1.06
C ALA A 137 23.95 12.58 -0.86
N LEU A 138 24.35 11.43 -0.29
CA LEU A 138 25.75 11.06 -0.15
C LEU A 138 26.44 10.89 -1.51
N ALA A 139 25.79 10.18 -2.45
CA ALA A 139 26.28 10.02 -3.81
C ALA A 139 26.41 11.38 -4.52
N ALA A 140 25.40 12.24 -4.41
CA ALA A 140 25.45 13.60 -4.95
C ALA A 140 26.59 14.41 -4.34
N ALA A 141 26.79 14.36 -3.02
CA ALA A 141 27.88 15.06 -2.33
C ALA A 141 29.26 14.59 -2.81
N ILE A 142 29.45 13.28 -3.04
CA ILE A 142 30.69 12.72 -3.60
C ILE A 142 30.93 13.28 -5.00
N VAL A 143 29.93 13.28 -5.87
CA VAL A 143 30.04 13.82 -7.24
C VAL A 143 30.42 15.31 -7.19
N PHE A 144 29.75 16.11 -6.37
CA PHE A 144 30.08 17.52 -6.20
C PHE A 144 31.50 17.72 -5.64
N GLY A 145 31.94 16.89 -4.69
CA GLY A 145 33.31 16.91 -4.15
C GLY A 145 34.35 16.61 -5.23
N VAL A 146 34.11 15.62 -6.09
CA VAL A 146 35.02 15.26 -7.18
C VAL A 146 35.10 16.39 -8.22
N VAL A 147 33.96 16.94 -8.63
CA VAL A 147 33.91 18.03 -9.62
C VAL A 147 34.63 19.28 -9.10
N THR A 148 34.36 19.68 -7.86
CA THR A 148 35.01 20.85 -7.25
C THR A 148 36.52 20.62 -7.05
N GLY A 149 36.92 19.44 -6.59
CA GLY A 149 38.33 19.06 -6.46
C GLY A 149 39.08 19.08 -7.79
N ALA A 150 38.50 18.48 -8.84
CA ALA A 150 39.09 18.46 -10.19
C ALA A 150 39.20 19.87 -10.78
N THR A 151 38.19 20.72 -10.56
CA THR A 151 38.18 22.12 -11.03
C THR A 151 39.27 22.94 -10.35
N VAL A 152 39.41 22.83 -9.01
CA VAL A 152 40.46 23.52 -8.25
C VAL A 152 41.85 23.06 -8.68
N TRP A 153 42.04 21.76 -8.87
CA TRP A 153 43.31 21.20 -9.32
C TRP A 153 43.69 21.67 -10.74
N ALA A 154 42.73 21.67 -11.67
CA ALA A 154 42.94 22.12 -13.04
C ALA A 154 43.27 23.63 -13.14
N VAL A 155 42.68 24.46 -12.27
CA VAL A 155 42.99 25.90 -12.20
C VAL A 155 44.39 26.12 -11.59
N ARG A 156 44.75 25.39 -10.53
CA ARG A 156 46.09 25.49 -9.91
C ARG A 156 47.22 24.99 -10.81
N GLY A 157 46.98 23.95 -11.63
CA GLY A 157 47.99 23.43 -12.55
C GLY A 157 48.24 24.31 -13.79
N ARG A 158 47.43 25.34 -14.01
CA ARG A 158 47.59 26.32 -15.10
C ARG A 158 48.23 27.64 -14.68
N MET A 159 48.45 27.87 -13.38
CA MET A 159 49.22 29.00 -12.84
C MET A 159 50.67 28.57 -12.59
#